data_AF-A0A2J6X206-F1
#
_entry.id   AF-A0A2J6X206-F1
#
_cell.length_a   1.000
_cell.length_b   1.000
_cell.length_c   1.000
_cell.angle_alpha   90.00
_cell.angle_beta   90.00
_cell.angle_gamma   90.00
#
_symmetry.space_group_name_H-M   'P 1'
#
loop_
_entity.id
_entity.type
_entity.pdbx_description
1 polymer ?
#
loop_
_entity_poly.entity_id
_entity_poly.type
_entity_poly.pdbx_seq_one_letter_code
_entity_poly.pdbx_strand_id
1 'polypeptide(L)' 'LFTKTSEELKSPEGIERLKEEIIRRTNAILPAGGVKDVYFTEFIIQTS' A
#
# COMPACT_ATOMS: atom_id res chain seq x y z
N LEU A 1 -11.20 -11.80 7.38
CA LEU A 1 -11.23 -10.64 8.30
C LEU A 1 -10.23 -9.59 7.79
N PHE A 2 -10.49 -9.00 6.63
CA PHE A 2 -9.72 -7.88 6.08
C PHE A 2 -10.58 -6.63 6.18
N THR A 3 -10.76 -6.15 7.40
CA THR A 3 -11.37 -4.85 7.66
C THR A 3 -10.24 -3.94 8.14
N LYS A 4 -9.24 -3.67 7.28
CA LYS A 4 -8.53 -2.40 7.41
C LYS A 4 -9.56 -1.37 6.97
N THR A 5 -10.18 -0.73 7.97
CA THR A 5 -11.30 0.16 7.78
C THR A 5 -10.87 1.25 6.81
N SER A 6 -11.69 1.50 5.80
CA SER A 6 -11.46 2.50 4.74
C SER A 6 -11.08 3.90 5.24
N GLU A 7 -11.23 4.17 6.53
CA GLU A 7 -10.87 5.41 7.21
C GLU A 7 -9.37 5.52 7.50
N GLU A 8 -8.69 4.41 7.84
CA GLU A 8 -7.24 4.43 8.12
C GLU A 8 -6.40 4.58 6.84
N LEU A 9 -6.93 4.16 5.69
CA LEU A 9 -6.28 4.32 4.39
C LEU A 9 -6.55 5.69 3.74
N LYS A 10 -7.46 6.50 4.30
CA LYS A 10 -7.76 7.85 3.79
C LYS A 10 -6.80 8.91 4.32
N SER A 11 -6.10 8.66 5.43
CA SER A 11 -5.10 9.61 5.92
C SER A 11 -3.82 9.52 5.07
N PRO A 12 -3.13 10.65 4.82
CA PRO A 12 -1.84 10.64 4.13
C PRO A 12 -0.85 9.65 4.75
N GLU A 13 -0.85 9.56 6.08
CA GLU A 13 0.00 8.66 6.86
C GLU A 13 -0.33 7.18 6.64
N GLY A 14 -1.61 6.84 6.47
CA GLY A 14 -2.05 5.48 6.18
C GLY A 14 -1.63 5.02 4.79
N ILE A 15 -1.72 5.92 3.81
CA ILE A 15 -1.24 5.67 2.44
C ILE A 15 0.27 5.47 2.43
N GLU A 16 1.02 6.29 3.15
CA GLU A 16 2.48 6.14 3.26
C GLU A 16 2.86 4.79 3.88
N ARG A 17 2.24 4.42 5.02
CA ARG A 17 2.47 3.10 5.64
C ARG A 17 2.14 1.96 4.69
N LEU A 18 1.08 2.08 3.89
CA LEU A 18 0.72 1.08 2.89
C LEU A 18 1.78 0.97 1.79
N LYS A 19 2.28 2.10 1.28
CA LYS A 19 3.36 2.10 0.28
C LYS A 19 4.62 1.44 0.82
N GLU A 20 5.03 1.75 2.03
CA GLU A 20 6.19 1.14 2.68
C GLU A 20 6.02 -0.38 2.85
N GLU A 21 4.83 -0.82 3.28
CA GLU A 21 4.52 -2.23 3.46
C GLU A 21 4.62 -2.99 2.13
N ILE A 22 4.10 -2.41 1.04
CA ILE A 22 4.18 -2.97 -0.31
C ILE A 22 5.65 -3.05 -0.76
N ILE A 23 6.42 -1.96 -0.65
CA ILE A 23 7.82 -1.93 -1.04
C ILE A 23 8.61 -3.02 -0.30
N ARG A 24 8.43 -3.12 1.02
CA ARG A 24 9.12 -4.11 1.86
C ARG A 24 8.80 -5.54 1.44
N ARG A 25 7.51 -5.86 1.25
CA ARG A 25 7.08 -7.21 0.88
C ARG A 25 7.51 -7.58 -0.53
N THR A 26 7.42 -6.65 -1.48
CA THR A 26 7.84 -6.88 -2.87
C THR A 26 9.34 -7.08 -2.96
N ASN A 27 10.14 -6.28 -2.25
CA ASN A 27 11.59 -6.44 -2.24
C ASN A 27 12.06 -7.71 -1.53
N ALA A 28 11.28 -8.26 -0.58
CA ALA A 28 11.61 -9.52 0.07
C ALA A 28 11.49 -10.74 -0.85
N ILE A 29 10.74 -10.63 -1.96
CA ILE A 29 10.50 -11.73 -2.91
C ILE A 29 11.19 -11.53 -4.27
N LEU A 30 11.80 -10.36 -4.50
CA LEU A 30 12.51 -10.07 -5.74
C LEU A 30 13.96 -10.60 -5.66
N PRO A 31 14.36 -11.53 -6.55
CA PRO A 31 15.69 -12.13 -6.52
C PRO A 31 16.80 -11.20 -7.07
N ALA A 32 16.44 -10.20 -7.87
CA ALA A 32 17.35 -9.18 -8.39
C ALA A 32 16.58 -7.91 -8.75
N GLY A 33 17.18 -6.74 -8.50
CA GLY A 33 16.50 -5.45 -8.60
C GLY A 33 15.56 -5.17 -7.41
N GLY A 34 15.26 -3.90 -7.15
CA GLY A 34 14.42 -3.47 -6.03
C GLY A 34 13.45 -2.37 -6.43
N VAL A 35 12.23 -2.44 -5.89
CA VAL A 35 11.23 -1.37 -5.95
C VAL A 35 11.68 -0.23 -5.05
N LYS A 36 11.78 0.96 -5.63
CA LYS A 36 12.16 2.19 -4.92
C LYS A 36 10.94 2.96 -4.41
N ASP A 37 9.92 3.10 -5.26
CA ASP A 37 8.73 3.90 -4.99
C ASP A 37 7.47 3.21 -5.52
N VAL A 38 6.32 3.45 -4.86
CA VAL A 38 5.00 2.93 -5.23
C VAL A 38 4.01 4.09 -5.32
N TYR A 39 3.29 4.16 -6.44
CA TYR A 39 2.27 5.18 -6.69
C TYR A 39 0.93 4.50 -6.98
N PHE A 40 -0.13 5.01 -6.36
CA PHE A 40 -1.49 4.62 -6.67
C PHE A 40 -2.04 5.57 -7.73
N THR A 41 -2.38 5.06 -8.91
CA THR A 41 -2.98 5.86 -9.99
C THR A 41 -4.45 6.15 -9.74
N GLU A 42 -5.16 5.19 -9.15
CA GLU A 42 -6.56 5.32 -8.73
C GLU A 42 -6.76 4.61 -7.39
N PHE A 43 -7.55 5.22 -6.51
CA PHE A 43 -7.89 4.67 -5.21
C PHE A 43 -9.41 4.57 -5.08
N ILE A 44 -9.95 3.39 -5.44
CA ILE A 44 -11.39 3.13 -5.38
C ILE A 44 -11.73 2.53 -4.01
N ILE A 45 -12.48 3.28 -3.21
CA ILE A 45 -13.06 2.80 -1.96
C ILE A 45 -14.49 2.38 -2.25
N GLN A 46 -14.73 1.07 -2.31
CA GLN A 46 -16.10 0.57 -2.44
C GLN A 46 -16.78 0.67 -1.08
N THR A 47 -17.63 1.68 -0.91
CA THR A 47 -18.54 1.78 0.24
C THR A 47 -19.81 1.02 -0.13
N SER A 48 -20.08 -0.08 0.57
CA SER A 48 -21.38 -0.77 0.53
C SER A 48 -22.43 -0.01 1.32
#